data_AF-A0A5N6G6L3-F1
#
_entry.id   AF-A0A5N6G6L3-F1
#
_cell.length_a   1.000
_cell.length_b   1.000
_cell.length_c   1.000
_cell.angle_alpha   90.00
_cell.angle_beta   90.00
_cell.angle_gamma   90.00
#
_symmetry.space_group_name_H-M   'P 1'
#
loop_
_entity.id
_entity.type
_entity.pdbx_description
1 polymer ?
#
loop_
_entity_poly.entity_id
_entity_poly.type
_entity_poly.pdbx_seq_one_letter_code
_entity_poly.pdbx_strand_id
1 'polypeptide(L)'
;MNSHNLRAISSLLQAGNNLLTGSSSSSCSGDIKITSQTDADAFKDCETINGPVTITSAASGTISLSKVEEIKGPLTIEGTSSLNGFAASNLESVSSPITIKDNGGLNSVSLGNLQSTGGGISIEGNEGLREVRLDELEKVNGNLVLKGEFDRISMGNLENVYGETQIQSSGSFSCSSLNKLKDDKHAFTGTFSCSEKGSSGLSSGAKAGIAIGVILGVIIVGVLVWLCMRRQRKLRRKAALAGVTAVGAAGPAGRDVERGDEKKGPSAVSNSSPSSQPPSPPADTEAAVSAIPRKPLSPAPQTVPTALLPGDRSSRILSNPDDPSLFLRAMPRRRPSESEVPMLDSENVHEAPPAEVGRRQEGLFELDAGPVSGKHQQAMHHG
;
A
#
# COMPACT_ATOMS: atom_id res chain seq x y z
N MET A 1 76.38 0.68 -33.35
CA MET A 1 75.47 -0.37 -32.86
C MET A 1 74.83 0.11 -31.57
N ASN A 2 73.49 0.06 -31.54
CA ASN A 2 72.53 0.11 -30.42
C ASN A 2 72.53 1.40 -29.57
N SER A 3 71.62 2.37 -29.71
CA SER A 3 70.14 2.36 -29.61
C SER A 3 69.61 1.74 -28.32
N HIS A 4 69.23 2.55 -27.33
CA HIS A 4 68.02 2.33 -26.53
C HIS A 4 67.43 3.68 -26.07
N ASN A 5 66.26 3.98 -26.63
CA ASN A 5 65.29 4.96 -26.18
C ASN A 5 64.76 4.60 -24.78
N LEU A 6 64.53 5.59 -23.93
CA LEU A 6 63.35 5.59 -23.07
C LEU A 6 62.88 7.03 -22.82
N ARG A 7 61.76 7.35 -23.45
CA ARG A 7 60.97 8.56 -23.29
C ARG A 7 60.21 8.47 -21.96
N ALA A 8 60.43 9.41 -21.04
CA ALA A 8 59.50 9.66 -19.95
C ALA A 8 58.52 10.75 -20.42
N ILE A 9 57.37 10.33 -20.96
CA ILE A 9 56.24 11.22 -21.25
C ILE A 9 55.43 11.31 -19.96
N SER A 10 55.46 12.48 -19.32
CA SER A 10 54.51 12.84 -18.28
C SER A 10 53.12 12.98 -18.90
N SER A 11 52.28 11.96 -18.81
CA SER A 11 50.86 12.06 -19.13
C SER A 11 50.10 12.51 -17.89
N LEU A 12 49.92 13.84 -17.78
CA LEU A 12 48.98 14.48 -16.88
C LEU A 12 47.56 14.15 -17.38
N LEU A 13 46.86 13.23 -16.72
CA LEU A 13 45.44 12.99 -17.00
C LEU A 13 44.66 14.20 -16.48
N GLN A 14 44.14 14.99 -17.40
CA GLN A 14 43.24 16.10 -17.12
C GLN A 14 41.95 15.55 -16.53
N ALA A 15 41.65 15.92 -15.29
CA ALA A 15 40.29 15.89 -14.79
C ALA A 15 39.46 16.83 -15.65
N GLY A 16 38.43 16.30 -16.30
CA GLY A 16 37.47 17.08 -17.08
C GLY A 16 36.73 18.05 -16.16
N ASN A 17 37.14 19.31 -16.19
CA ASN A 17 36.32 20.42 -15.69
C ASN A 17 35.12 20.57 -16.63
N ASN A 18 34.00 19.91 -16.31
CA ASN A 18 32.71 20.30 -16.84
C ASN A 18 32.26 21.59 -16.15
N LEU A 19 32.70 22.71 -16.71
CA LEU A 19 32.17 24.04 -16.46
C LEU A 19 30.75 24.08 -17.05
N LEU A 20 29.72 23.84 -16.22
CA LEU A 20 28.34 24.05 -16.61
C LEU A 20 28.03 25.54 -16.56
N THR A 21 28.03 26.15 -17.74
CA THR A 21 27.43 27.46 -18.01
C THR A 21 25.93 27.41 -17.75
N GLY A 22 25.42 28.41 -17.02
CA GLY A 22 24.03 28.46 -16.55
C GLY A 22 22.98 28.38 -17.66
N SER A 23 22.05 27.47 -17.46
CA SER A 23 20.71 27.47 -18.02
C SER A 23 19.74 27.38 -16.83
N SER A 24 18.76 28.27 -16.79
CA SER A 24 17.68 28.33 -15.80
C SER A 24 16.66 27.19 -15.98
N SER A 25 17.16 25.96 -16.01
CA SER A 25 16.48 24.66 -15.94
C SER A 25 17.61 23.64 -15.83
N SER A 26 18.00 23.31 -14.61
CA SER A 26 19.21 22.54 -14.33
C SER A 26 18.97 21.06 -14.62
N SER A 27 19.12 20.68 -15.88
CA SER A 27 19.02 19.29 -16.30
C SER A 27 20.38 18.59 -16.22
N CYS A 28 20.37 17.38 -15.68
CA CYS A 28 21.54 16.53 -15.53
C CYS A 28 21.34 15.29 -16.42
N SER A 29 22.40 14.74 -17.01
CA SER A 29 22.28 13.61 -17.94
C SER A 29 23.38 12.59 -17.70
N GLY A 30 23.08 11.32 -18.00
CA GLY A 30 23.98 10.19 -17.83
C GLY A 30 23.39 9.09 -16.96
N ASP A 31 24.15 8.02 -16.78
CA ASP A 31 23.83 6.94 -15.84
C ASP A 31 24.27 7.37 -14.43
N ILE A 32 23.29 7.71 -13.59
CA ILE A 32 23.53 8.22 -12.25
C ILE A 32 23.59 7.05 -11.28
N LYS A 33 24.73 6.88 -10.62
CA LYS A 33 24.95 5.87 -9.58
C LYS A 33 25.18 6.54 -8.25
N ILE A 34 24.36 6.19 -7.26
CA ILE A 34 24.40 6.78 -5.92
C ILE A 34 24.77 5.67 -4.95
N THR A 35 25.82 5.90 -4.16
CA THR A 35 26.32 5.00 -3.11
C THR A 35 26.23 5.64 -1.73
N SER A 36 26.01 6.95 -1.66
CA SER A 36 25.92 7.72 -0.41
C SER A 36 25.09 8.99 -0.61
N GLN A 37 24.71 9.64 0.50
CA GLN A 37 24.06 10.95 0.43
C GLN A 37 24.94 12.00 -0.29
N THR A 38 26.27 11.92 -0.16
CA THR A 38 27.20 12.84 -0.85
C THR A 38 27.08 12.74 -2.36
N ASP A 39 26.88 11.53 -2.91
CA ASP A 39 26.66 11.34 -4.34
C ASP A 39 25.31 11.92 -4.77
N ALA A 40 24.27 11.76 -3.96
CA ALA A 40 22.96 12.36 -4.20
C ALA A 40 23.03 13.91 -4.15
N ASP A 41 23.83 14.47 -3.24
CA ASP A 41 24.03 15.90 -3.09
C ASP A 41 24.75 16.53 -4.29
N ALA A 42 25.51 15.75 -5.07
CA ALA A 42 26.09 16.22 -6.33
C ALA A 42 25.02 16.59 -7.37
N PHE A 43 23.81 16.06 -7.23
CA PHE A 43 22.66 16.33 -8.10
C PHE A 43 21.60 17.21 -7.45
N LYS A 44 21.89 17.80 -6.28
CA LYS A 44 20.96 18.68 -5.55
C LYS A 44 20.53 19.92 -6.33
N ASP A 45 21.29 20.28 -7.36
CA ASP A 45 20.98 21.42 -8.20
C ASP A 45 20.26 21.00 -9.47
N CYS A 46 20.05 19.70 -9.72
CA CYS A 46 19.33 19.20 -10.88
C CYS A 46 17.82 19.15 -10.63
N GLU A 47 17.02 19.75 -11.50
CA GLU A 47 15.56 19.59 -11.55
C GLU A 47 15.15 18.34 -12.34
N THR A 48 15.81 18.09 -13.48
CA THR A 48 15.52 16.95 -14.36
C THR A 48 16.74 16.05 -14.53
N ILE A 49 16.56 14.75 -14.38
CA ILE A 49 17.57 13.73 -14.69
C ILE A 49 17.22 13.04 -16.01
N ASN A 50 18.05 13.28 -17.03
CA ASN A 50 18.02 12.65 -18.34
C ASN A 50 18.87 11.38 -18.36
N GLY A 51 18.38 10.33 -17.69
CA GLY A 51 19.02 9.02 -17.65
C GLY A 51 18.52 8.12 -16.52
N PRO A 52 19.03 6.89 -16.43
CA PRO A 52 18.71 5.99 -15.32
C PRO A 52 19.33 6.50 -14.01
N VAL A 53 18.62 6.27 -12.90
CA VAL A 53 19.10 6.50 -11.54
C VAL A 53 19.17 5.17 -10.84
N THR A 54 20.37 4.75 -10.45
CA THR A 54 20.62 3.48 -9.76
C THR A 54 21.21 3.76 -8.39
N ILE A 55 20.48 3.39 -7.34
CA ILE A 55 21.01 3.28 -6.00
C ILE A 55 21.67 1.90 -5.89
N THR A 56 23.00 1.89 -5.83
CA THR A 56 23.79 0.66 -5.90
C THR A 56 23.77 -0.11 -4.57
N SER A 57 24.12 -1.39 -4.59
CA SER A 57 24.20 -2.25 -3.40
C SER A 57 25.13 -1.75 -2.29
N ALA A 58 26.11 -0.88 -2.62
CA ALA A 58 26.99 -0.23 -1.65
C ALA A 58 26.32 0.92 -0.86
N ALA A 59 25.10 1.30 -1.24
CA ALA A 59 24.35 2.37 -0.59
C ALA A 59 24.10 2.08 0.89
N SER A 60 24.27 3.11 1.72
CA SER A 60 24.09 3.01 3.17
C SER A 60 23.45 4.26 3.76
N GLY A 61 22.85 4.12 4.95
CA GLY A 61 22.23 5.24 5.65
C GLY A 61 20.90 5.66 5.01
N THR A 62 20.69 6.95 4.82
CA THR A 62 19.47 7.46 4.17
C THR A 62 19.88 8.29 2.97
N ILE A 63 19.19 8.09 1.84
CA ILE A 63 19.42 8.83 0.60
C ILE A 63 18.19 9.68 0.30
N SER A 64 18.41 10.98 0.10
CA SER A 64 17.38 11.95 -0.26
C SER A 64 17.74 12.72 -1.53
N LEU A 65 16.83 12.73 -2.50
CA LEU A 65 16.88 13.56 -3.71
C LEU A 65 15.89 14.74 -3.56
N SER A 66 16.40 15.87 -3.07
CA SER A 66 15.53 16.93 -2.58
C SER A 66 15.11 17.96 -3.63
N LYS A 67 15.75 18.07 -4.80
CA LYS A 67 15.32 19.02 -5.86
C LYS A 67 14.90 18.36 -7.17
N VAL A 68 15.14 17.06 -7.31
CA VAL A 68 14.81 16.35 -8.55
C VAL A 68 13.28 16.25 -8.65
N GLU A 69 12.72 16.85 -9.70
CA GLU A 69 11.30 16.85 -10.02
C GLU A 69 10.96 15.78 -11.06
N GLU A 70 11.88 15.51 -11.98
CA GLU A 70 11.65 14.55 -13.05
C GLU A 70 12.85 13.63 -13.31
N ILE A 71 12.58 12.33 -13.47
CA ILE A 71 13.55 11.33 -13.93
C ILE A 71 13.07 10.74 -15.26
N LYS A 72 13.80 10.99 -16.34
CA LYS A 72 13.50 10.51 -17.70
C LYS A 72 14.00 9.08 -17.98
N GLY A 73 14.56 8.40 -16.99
CA GLY A 73 14.96 6.99 -17.05
C GLY A 73 14.37 6.16 -15.90
N PRO A 74 14.74 4.87 -15.77
CA PRO A 74 14.29 4.04 -14.67
C PRO A 74 14.93 4.48 -13.35
N LEU A 75 14.18 4.34 -12.26
CA LEU A 75 14.68 4.49 -10.90
C LEU A 75 14.81 3.10 -10.28
N THR A 76 16.03 2.69 -9.97
CA THR A 76 16.33 1.35 -9.46
C THR A 76 17.04 1.43 -8.11
N ILE A 77 16.51 0.71 -7.11
CA ILE A 77 17.12 0.51 -5.80
C ILE A 77 17.15 -1.00 -5.56
N GLU A 78 18.32 -1.60 -5.66
CA GLU A 78 18.43 -3.06 -5.61
C GLU A 78 19.61 -3.56 -4.77
N GLY A 79 19.34 -4.56 -3.94
CA GLY A 79 20.38 -5.26 -3.19
C GLY A 79 21.07 -4.41 -2.12
N THR A 80 20.43 -3.35 -1.62
CA THR A 80 21.02 -2.45 -0.61
C THR A 80 20.71 -2.95 0.79
N SER A 81 21.68 -3.64 1.42
CA SER A 81 21.50 -4.20 2.77
C SER A 81 21.64 -3.17 3.89
N SER A 82 22.37 -2.08 3.65
CA SER A 82 22.71 -1.06 4.65
C SER A 82 21.96 0.26 4.47
N LEU A 83 21.14 0.38 3.43
CA LEU A 83 20.29 1.54 3.18
C LEU A 83 19.04 1.43 4.06
N ASN A 84 18.81 2.43 4.89
CA ASN A 84 17.68 2.53 5.81
C ASN A 84 16.49 3.24 5.16
N GLY A 85 16.72 4.28 4.36
CA GLY A 85 15.62 5.05 3.79
C GLY A 85 15.95 5.69 2.45
N PHE A 86 14.93 5.81 1.62
CA PHE A 86 14.99 6.56 0.38
C PHE A 86 13.87 7.59 0.31
N ALA A 87 14.21 8.84 0.02
CA ALA A 87 13.24 9.91 -0.14
C ALA A 87 13.51 10.72 -1.41
N ALA A 88 12.47 11.06 -2.16
CA ALA A 88 12.53 12.02 -3.25
C ALA A 88 11.29 12.90 -3.13
N SER A 89 11.36 13.90 -2.25
CA SER A 89 10.17 14.62 -1.80
C SER A 89 9.56 15.50 -2.87
N ASN A 90 10.36 15.99 -3.82
CA ASN A 90 9.90 16.85 -4.92
C ASN A 90 9.76 16.09 -6.25
N LEU A 91 10.02 14.78 -6.28
CA LEU A 91 9.92 14.00 -7.50
C LEU A 91 8.44 13.90 -7.91
N GLU A 92 8.09 14.50 -9.03
CA GLU A 92 6.73 14.55 -9.59
C GLU A 92 6.50 13.43 -10.61
N SER A 93 7.53 13.08 -11.39
CA SER A 93 7.38 12.07 -12.44
C SER A 93 8.62 11.22 -12.70
N VAL A 94 8.38 9.96 -13.08
CA VAL A 94 9.41 9.05 -13.59
C VAL A 94 8.92 8.49 -14.91
N SER A 95 9.61 8.73 -16.02
CA SER A 95 9.15 8.31 -17.36
C SER A 95 9.19 6.80 -17.58
N SER A 96 9.96 6.08 -16.75
CA SER A 96 10.23 4.65 -16.88
C SER A 96 9.84 3.92 -15.58
N PRO A 97 9.99 2.57 -15.50
CA PRO A 97 9.61 1.84 -14.29
C PRO A 97 10.43 2.23 -13.05
N ILE A 98 9.79 2.14 -11.89
CA ILE A 98 10.43 2.23 -10.57
C ILE A 98 10.58 0.81 -10.02
N THR A 99 11.81 0.42 -9.69
CA THR A 99 12.13 -0.91 -9.16
C THR A 99 12.85 -0.80 -7.83
N ILE A 100 12.28 -1.36 -6.77
CA ILE A 100 12.85 -1.38 -5.43
C ILE A 100 12.86 -2.83 -4.95
N LYS A 101 14.00 -3.51 -5.05
CA LYS A 101 14.08 -4.96 -4.83
C LYS A 101 15.20 -5.38 -3.89
N ASP A 102 14.92 -6.39 -3.07
CA ASP A 102 15.94 -7.08 -2.27
C ASP A 102 16.76 -6.16 -1.35
N ASN A 103 16.14 -5.11 -0.80
CA ASN A 103 16.78 -4.16 0.10
C ASN A 103 16.45 -4.50 1.57
N GLY A 104 17.26 -5.37 2.17
CA GLY A 104 16.98 -5.91 3.53
C GLY A 104 16.96 -4.86 4.64
N GLY A 105 17.77 -3.80 4.55
CA GLY A 105 17.82 -2.73 5.56
C GLY A 105 16.80 -1.60 5.36
N LEU A 106 16.15 -1.55 4.19
CA LEU A 106 15.33 -0.41 3.78
C LEU A 106 14.01 -0.44 4.54
N ASN A 107 13.76 0.57 5.37
CA ASN A 107 12.57 0.66 6.22
C ASN A 107 11.49 1.62 5.72
N SER A 108 11.88 2.65 4.97
CA SER A 108 10.95 3.65 4.43
C SER A 108 11.31 4.08 3.02
N VAL A 109 10.30 4.17 2.16
CA VAL A 109 10.38 4.81 0.83
C VAL A 109 9.36 5.93 0.77
N SER A 110 9.80 7.14 0.45
CA SER A 110 8.94 8.32 0.40
C SER A 110 9.09 9.08 -0.91
N LEU A 111 8.09 8.96 -1.79
CA LEU A 111 7.93 9.73 -3.02
C LEU A 111 6.60 10.50 -2.94
N GLY A 112 6.50 11.37 -1.93
CA GLY A 112 5.24 11.98 -1.52
C GLY A 112 4.56 12.78 -2.63
N ASN A 113 5.35 13.48 -3.45
CA ASN A 113 4.86 14.31 -4.56
C ASN A 113 4.84 13.60 -5.91
N LEU A 114 5.14 12.29 -5.97
CA LEU A 114 5.16 11.57 -7.23
C LEU A 114 3.74 11.44 -7.76
N GLN A 115 3.45 12.06 -8.90
CA GLN A 115 2.14 12.11 -9.54
C GLN A 115 1.98 11.03 -10.61
N SER A 116 3.02 10.76 -11.40
CA SER A 116 2.92 9.86 -12.56
C SER A 116 4.16 9.02 -12.80
N THR A 117 3.95 7.75 -13.14
CA THR A 117 5.01 6.89 -13.69
C THR A 117 4.68 6.49 -15.13
N GLY A 118 5.63 6.67 -16.04
CA GLY A 118 5.55 6.20 -17.43
C GLY A 118 5.75 4.69 -17.59
N GLY A 119 6.17 4.01 -16.51
CA GLY A 119 6.17 2.55 -16.41
C GLY A 119 5.47 2.04 -15.16
N GLY A 120 5.70 0.77 -14.83
CA GLY A 120 5.21 0.14 -13.60
C GLY A 120 6.03 0.47 -12.36
N ILE A 121 5.47 0.16 -11.19
CA ILE A 121 6.13 0.24 -9.89
C ILE A 121 6.23 -1.17 -9.33
N SER A 122 7.45 -1.63 -9.02
CA SER A 122 7.72 -2.95 -8.47
C SER A 122 8.53 -2.85 -7.19
N ILE A 123 7.91 -3.18 -6.06
CA ILE A 123 8.52 -3.18 -4.72
C ILE A 123 8.40 -4.59 -4.15
N GLU A 124 9.49 -5.36 -4.14
CA GLU A 124 9.49 -6.79 -3.78
C GLU A 124 10.75 -7.16 -2.97
N GLY A 125 10.67 -8.12 -2.06
CA GLY A 125 11.86 -8.65 -1.37
C GLY A 125 12.53 -7.69 -0.36
N ASN A 126 11.88 -6.59 0.01
CA ASN A 126 12.40 -5.63 0.98
C ASN A 126 11.93 -5.99 2.39
N GLU A 127 12.61 -6.93 3.05
CA GLU A 127 12.20 -7.49 4.35
C GLU A 127 12.07 -6.43 5.47
N GLY A 128 12.86 -5.36 5.40
CA GLY A 128 12.83 -4.25 6.36
C GLY A 128 11.75 -3.20 6.08
N LEU A 129 11.10 -3.20 4.91
CA LEU A 129 10.31 -2.08 4.42
C LEU A 129 8.93 -2.06 5.07
N ARG A 130 8.68 -1.06 5.90
CA ARG A 130 7.41 -0.89 6.63
C ARG A 130 6.53 0.19 6.03
N GLU A 131 7.14 1.24 5.47
CA GLU A 131 6.41 2.41 4.98
C GLU A 131 6.73 2.71 3.52
N VAL A 132 5.67 2.84 2.72
CA VAL A 132 5.72 3.31 1.33
C VAL A 132 4.76 4.47 1.19
N ARG A 133 5.29 5.67 0.88
CA ARG A 133 4.50 6.89 0.70
C ARG A 133 4.53 7.35 -0.74
N LEU A 134 3.35 7.38 -1.35
CA LEU A 134 3.07 7.76 -2.73
C LEU A 134 1.78 8.61 -2.72
N ASP A 135 1.71 9.54 -1.78
CA ASP A 135 0.48 10.22 -1.37
C ASP A 135 -0.24 10.90 -2.56
N GLU A 136 0.54 11.57 -3.42
CA GLU A 136 0.08 12.29 -4.63
C GLU A 136 0.08 11.45 -5.91
N LEU A 137 0.32 10.14 -5.84
CA LEU A 137 0.38 9.30 -7.05
C LEU A 137 -1.00 9.18 -7.69
N GLU A 138 -1.14 9.72 -8.90
CA GLU A 138 -2.36 9.72 -9.70
C GLU A 138 -2.34 8.58 -10.74
N LYS A 139 -1.20 8.40 -11.43
CA LYS A 139 -1.13 7.56 -12.64
C LYS A 139 0.06 6.61 -12.66
N VAL A 140 -0.20 5.35 -13.02
CA VAL A 140 0.84 4.32 -13.25
C VAL A 140 0.62 3.68 -14.61
N ASN A 141 1.50 4.00 -15.58
CA ASN A 141 1.48 3.43 -16.93
C ASN A 141 2.14 2.05 -16.99
N GLY A 142 1.71 1.14 -16.12
CA GLY A 142 2.23 -0.22 -16.05
C GLY A 142 1.67 -0.99 -14.86
N ASN A 143 2.35 -2.08 -14.49
CA ASN A 143 1.96 -2.90 -13.37
C ASN A 143 2.33 -2.24 -12.04
N LEU A 144 1.48 -2.40 -11.03
CA LEU A 144 1.74 -1.99 -9.65
C LEU A 144 1.88 -3.25 -8.79
N VAL A 145 3.12 -3.62 -8.46
CA VAL A 145 3.43 -4.83 -7.68
C VAL A 145 4.09 -4.42 -6.37
N LEU A 146 3.40 -4.66 -5.25
CA LEU A 146 3.91 -4.40 -3.91
C LEU A 146 3.86 -5.70 -3.10
N LYS A 147 5.01 -6.28 -2.76
CA LYS A 147 5.12 -7.48 -1.93
C LYS A 147 6.11 -7.25 -0.79
N GLY A 148 5.66 -7.43 0.45
CA GLY A 148 6.51 -7.20 1.62
C GLY A 148 5.74 -7.17 2.94
N GLU A 149 6.38 -6.62 3.96
CA GLU A 149 5.84 -6.54 5.33
C GLU A 149 5.36 -5.13 5.67
N PHE A 150 4.53 -4.52 4.82
CA PHE A 150 4.16 -3.12 4.96
C PHE A 150 3.18 -2.90 6.11
N ASP A 151 3.47 -1.89 6.93
CA ASP A 151 2.54 -1.34 7.93
C ASP A 151 1.74 -0.18 7.37
N ARG A 152 2.35 0.60 6.46
CA ARG A 152 1.70 1.75 5.83
C ARG A 152 2.05 1.82 4.35
N ILE A 153 1.00 1.82 3.53
CA ILE A 153 1.08 2.13 2.11
C ILE A 153 0.08 3.25 1.85
N SER A 154 0.54 4.40 1.37
CA SER A 154 -0.33 5.53 1.07
C SER A 154 -0.27 5.90 -0.42
N MET A 155 -1.44 5.91 -1.07
CA MET A 155 -1.67 6.23 -2.48
C MET A 155 -3.09 6.81 -2.64
N GLY A 156 -3.43 7.82 -1.84
CA GLY A 156 -4.81 8.31 -1.73
C GLY A 156 -5.35 8.98 -2.99
N ASN A 157 -4.46 9.53 -3.81
CA ASN A 157 -4.82 10.26 -5.02
C ASN A 157 -4.84 9.41 -6.29
N LEU A 158 -4.62 8.10 -6.18
CA LEU A 158 -4.55 7.20 -7.34
C LEU A 158 -5.84 7.21 -8.15
N GLU A 159 -5.70 7.51 -9.44
CA GLU A 159 -6.79 7.62 -10.41
C GLU A 159 -6.72 6.53 -11.47
N ASN A 160 -5.52 6.13 -11.93
CA ASN A 160 -5.38 5.13 -12.97
C ASN A 160 -4.11 4.29 -12.83
N VAL A 161 -4.29 2.98 -12.79
CA VAL A 161 -3.25 1.98 -13.04
C VAL A 161 -3.63 1.21 -14.30
N TYR A 162 -2.82 1.37 -15.35
CA TYR A 162 -3.12 0.80 -16.65
C TYR A 162 -2.76 -0.69 -16.75
N GLY A 163 -1.89 -1.19 -15.88
CA GLY A 163 -1.49 -2.61 -15.82
C GLY A 163 -2.16 -3.40 -14.69
N GLU A 164 -1.57 -4.56 -14.39
CA GLU A 164 -2.01 -5.41 -13.28
C GLU A 164 -1.57 -4.85 -11.94
N THR A 165 -2.45 -4.92 -10.95
CA THR A 165 -2.16 -4.53 -9.57
C THR A 165 -2.14 -5.75 -8.66
N GLN A 166 -0.98 -6.03 -8.07
CA GLN A 166 -0.78 -7.09 -7.10
C GLN A 166 -0.16 -6.52 -5.82
N ILE A 167 -0.93 -6.52 -4.74
CA ILE A 167 -0.49 -6.03 -3.44
C ILE A 167 -0.60 -7.17 -2.44
N GLN A 168 0.52 -7.55 -1.85
CA GLN A 168 0.63 -8.60 -0.84
C GLN A 168 1.42 -8.07 0.34
N SER A 169 0.72 -7.78 1.43
CA SER A 169 1.36 -7.37 2.69
C SER A 169 1.23 -8.45 3.76
N SER A 170 2.33 -8.84 4.39
CA SER A 170 2.32 -9.60 5.64
C SER A 170 2.36 -8.71 6.89
N GLY A 171 2.45 -7.38 6.73
CA GLY A 171 2.48 -6.41 7.82
C GLY A 171 1.09 -6.06 8.36
N SER A 172 0.98 -4.92 9.04
CA SER A 172 -0.28 -4.44 9.64
C SER A 172 -1.17 -3.61 8.70
N PHE A 173 -0.73 -3.38 7.46
CA PHE A 173 -1.49 -2.64 6.45
C PHE A 173 -2.84 -3.31 6.10
N SER A 174 -3.87 -2.49 5.84
CA SER A 174 -5.15 -2.96 5.30
C SER A 174 -5.50 -2.35 3.93
N CYS A 175 -5.86 -3.22 3.00
CA CYS A 175 -6.41 -3.02 1.67
C CYS A 175 -7.74 -2.26 1.65
N SER A 176 -8.35 -1.96 2.80
CA SER A 176 -9.61 -1.21 2.87
C SER A 176 -9.56 0.13 2.11
N SER A 177 -8.44 0.86 2.21
CA SER A 177 -8.26 2.13 1.49
C SER A 177 -8.13 1.93 -0.02
N LEU A 178 -7.49 0.84 -0.45
CA LEU A 178 -7.30 0.51 -1.86
C LEU A 178 -8.58 -0.01 -2.52
N ASN A 179 -9.39 -0.75 -1.77
CA ASN A 179 -10.71 -1.19 -2.23
C ASN A 179 -11.63 0.01 -2.50
N LYS A 180 -11.55 1.09 -1.70
CA LYS A 180 -12.26 2.34 -1.99
C LYS A 180 -11.80 3.00 -3.29
N LEU A 181 -10.49 3.04 -3.55
CA LEU A 181 -9.97 3.56 -4.83
C LEU A 181 -10.48 2.74 -6.03
N LYS A 182 -10.58 1.41 -5.86
CA LYS A 182 -11.16 0.53 -6.87
C LYS A 182 -12.65 0.80 -7.10
N ASP A 183 -13.42 0.94 -6.03
CA ASP A 183 -14.88 1.00 -6.10
C ASP A 183 -15.42 2.41 -6.38
N ASP A 184 -14.77 3.46 -5.84
CA ASP A 184 -15.20 4.86 -5.96
C ASP A 184 -14.60 5.54 -7.20
N LYS A 185 -13.30 5.32 -7.47
CA LYS A 185 -12.57 5.99 -8.57
C LYS A 185 -12.35 5.11 -9.80
N HIS A 186 -12.67 3.81 -9.72
CA HIS A 186 -12.29 2.82 -10.74
C HIS A 186 -10.80 2.88 -11.07
N ALA A 187 -9.96 3.09 -10.04
CA ALA A 187 -8.56 3.44 -10.25
C ALA A 187 -7.71 2.34 -10.89
N PHE A 188 -8.19 1.10 -10.91
CA PHE A 188 -7.46 -0.05 -11.45
C PHE A 188 -8.16 -0.52 -12.72
N THR A 189 -7.54 -0.28 -13.87
CA THR A 189 -8.06 -0.68 -15.18
C THR A 189 -7.83 -2.18 -15.44
N GLY A 190 -6.73 -2.73 -14.94
CA GLY A 190 -6.38 -4.15 -15.02
C GLY A 190 -6.89 -4.99 -13.83
N THR A 191 -6.36 -6.21 -13.73
CA THR A 191 -6.65 -7.09 -12.59
C THR A 191 -6.15 -6.47 -11.29
N PHE A 192 -7.02 -6.40 -10.28
CA PHE A 192 -6.67 -5.93 -8.94
C PHE A 192 -6.74 -7.08 -7.93
N SER A 193 -5.63 -7.33 -7.24
CA SER A 193 -5.53 -8.28 -6.13
C SER A 193 -4.80 -7.62 -4.96
N CYS A 194 -5.46 -7.58 -3.79
CA CYS A 194 -4.88 -7.08 -2.55
C CYS A 194 -5.09 -8.11 -1.44
N SER A 195 -4.00 -8.55 -0.82
CA SER A 195 -3.98 -9.56 0.26
C SER A 195 -3.18 -9.04 1.44
N GLU A 196 -3.76 -9.07 2.64
CA GLU A 196 -3.13 -8.66 3.90
C GLU A 196 -3.12 -9.80 4.93
N LYS A 197 -2.27 -9.67 5.96
CA LYS A 197 -2.21 -10.65 7.06
C LYS A 197 -3.54 -10.68 7.82
N GLY A 198 -4.30 -11.76 7.62
CA GLY A 198 -5.60 -11.96 8.26
C GLY A 198 -6.82 -11.70 7.37
N SER A 199 -6.65 -11.30 6.10
CA SER A 199 -7.77 -11.17 5.16
C SER A 199 -8.20 -12.49 4.53
N SER A 200 -8.43 -13.52 5.34
CA SER A 200 -9.32 -14.64 4.95
C SER A 200 -10.79 -14.19 4.97
N GLY A 201 -11.05 -12.95 4.55
CA GLY A 201 -12.38 -12.40 4.34
C GLY A 201 -12.88 -12.85 2.98
N LEU A 202 -13.94 -13.65 2.99
CA LEU A 202 -14.62 -14.23 1.82
C LEU A 202 -14.65 -13.23 0.64
N SER A 203 -14.07 -13.66 -0.48
CA SER A 203 -14.11 -12.97 -1.77
C SER A 203 -15.52 -12.43 -2.06
N SER A 204 -15.62 -11.31 -2.76
CA SER A 204 -16.91 -10.71 -3.16
C SER A 204 -17.88 -11.72 -3.78
N GLY A 205 -17.36 -12.76 -4.46
CA GLY A 205 -18.17 -13.87 -4.98
C GLY A 205 -18.75 -14.81 -3.91
N ALA A 206 -18.03 -15.09 -2.83
CA ALA A 206 -18.52 -15.89 -1.71
C ALA A 206 -19.54 -15.12 -0.85
N LYS A 207 -19.39 -13.80 -0.73
CA LYS A 207 -20.39 -12.92 -0.10
C LYS A 207 -21.70 -12.89 -0.91
N ALA A 208 -21.63 -12.83 -2.24
CA ALA A 208 -22.80 -12.88 -3.11
C ALA A 208 -23.51 -14.26 -3.07
N GLY A 209 -22.75 -15.36 -3.01
CA GLY A 209 -23.31 -16.71 -2.94
C GLY A 209 -24.09 -17.00 -1.64
N ILE A 210 -23.62 -16.49 -0.50
CA ILE A 210 -24.31 -16.69 0.79
C ILE A 210 -25.63 -15.91 0.83
N ALA A 211 -25.70 -14.70 0.26
CA ALA A 211 -26.93 -13.91 0.23
C ALA A 211 -28.06 -14.61 -0.54
N ILE A 212 -27.75 -15.20 -1.71
CA ILE A 212 -28.75 -15.91 -2.54
C ILE A 212 -29.19 -17.22 -1.86
N GLY A 213 -28.24 -17.93 -1.22
CA GLY A 213 -28.53 -19.19 -0.52
C GLY A 213 -29.49 -19.01 0.66
N VAL A 214 -29.38 -17.92 1.43
CA VAL A 214 -30.27 -17.64 2.56
C VAL A 214 -31.68 -17.29 2.10
N ILE A 215 -31.83 -16.51 1.03
CA ILE A 215 -33.15 -16.14 0.49
C ILE A 215 -33.89 -17.38 0.00
N LEU A 216 -33.23 -18.25 -0.78
CA LEU A 216 -33.84 -19.50 -1.26
C LEU A 216 -34.14 -20.47 -0.10
N GLY A 217 -33.24 -20.55 0.89
CA GLY A 217 -33.45 -21.36 2.09
C GLY A 217 -34.68 -20.94 2.89
N VAL A 218 -34.86 -19.64 3.14
CA VAL A 218 -36.02 -19.10 3.87
C VAL A 218 -37.33 -19.34 3.11
N ILE A 219 -37.33 -19.19 1.78
CA ILE A 219 -38.50 -19.47 0.94
C ILE A 219 -38.88 -20.96 1.00
N ILE A 220 -37.90 -21.87 0.89
CA ILE A 220 -38.13 -23.31 0.96
C ILE A 220 -38.67 -23.72 2.34
N VAL A 221 -38.09 -23.19 3.42
CA VAL A 221 -38.56 -23.44 4.78
C VAL A 221 -39.98 -22.90 4.98
N GLY A 222 -40.30 -21.71 4.47
CA GLY A 222 -41.65 -21.13 4.49
C GLY A 222 -42.67 -22.00 3.76
N VAL A 223 -42.33 -22.52 2.59
CA VAL A 223 -43.19 -23.44 1.81
C VAL A 223 -43.39 -24.77 2.55
N LEU A 224 -42.36 -25.33 3.18
CA LEU A 224 -42.47 -26.56 3.97
C LEU A 224 -43.36 -26.37 5.21
N VAL A 225 -43.20 -25.27 5.94
CA VAL A 225 -44.08 -24.92 7.07
C VAL A 225 -45.52 -24.75 6.60
N TRP A 226 -45.73 -24.04 5.50
CA TRP A 226 -47.06 -23.87 4.91
C TRP A 226 -47.67 -25.21 4.46
N LEU A 227 -46.89 -26.10 3.84
CA LEU A 227 -47.34 -27.44 3.44
C LEU A 227 -47.66 -28.31 4.67
N CYS A 228 -46.86 -28.24 5.73
CA CYS A 228 -47.14 -28.89 7.01
C CYS A 228 -48.43 -28.36 7.64
N MET A 229 -48.61 -27.04 7.70
CA MET A 229 -49.85 -26.42 8.19
C MET A 229 -51.06 -26.78 7.32
N ARG A 230 -50.90 -26.83 5.99
CA ARG A 230 -51.96 -27.22 5.06
C ARG A 230 -52.34 -28.69 5.20
N ARG A 231 -51.36 -29.58 5.42
CA ARG A 231 -51.57 -31.00 5.74
C ARG A 231 -52.25 -31.17 7.09
N GLN A 232 -51.81 -30.43 8.12
CA GLN A 232 -52.45 -30.44 9.43
C GLN A 232 -53.88 -29.90 9.41
N ARG A 233 -54.17 -28.86 8.62
CA ARG A 233 -55.54 -28.38 8.41
C ARG A 233 -56.43 -29.43 7.74
N LYS A 234 -55.90 -30.23 6.80
CA LYS A 234 -56.62 -31.36 6.19
C LYS A 234 -56.83 -32.52 7.17
N LEU A 235 -55.84 -32.80 8.03
CA LEU A 235 -55.94 -33.83 9.08
C LEU A 235 -56.92 -33.43 10.19
N ARG A 236 -56.91 -32.17 10.62
CA ARG A 236 -57.90 -31.60 11.56
C ARG A 236 -59.33 -31.67 11.03
N ARG A 237 -59.54 -31.53 9.71
CA ARG A 237 -60.85 -31.74 9.06
C ARG A 237 -61.32 -33.19 9.07
N LYS A 238 -60.39 -34.16 9.07
CA LYS A 238 -60.72 -35.60 9.21
C LYS A 238 -60.94 -36.02 10.66
N ALA A 239 -60.23 -35.40 11.61
CA ALA A 239 -60.44 -35.61 13.05
C ALA A 239 -61.76 -35.02 13.57
N ALA A 240 -62.33 -34.01 12.89
CA ALA A 240 -63.62 -33.42 13.24
C ALA A 240 -64.85 -34.26 12.80
N LEU A 241 -64.66 -35.35 12.03
CA LEU A 241 -65.73 -36.29 11.66
C LEU A 241 -65.66 -37.65 12.39
N ALA A 242 -64.64 -37.85 13.23
CA ALA A 242 -64.48 -39.05 14.06
C ALA A 242 -64.79 -38.77 15.55
N GLY A 243 -65.35 -37.59 15.86
CA GLY A 243 -65.66 -37.13 17.22
C GLY A 243 -67.15 -37.10 17.56
N VAL A 244 -68.00 -37.89 16.89
CA VAL A 244 -69.43 -38.03 17.22
C VAL A 244 -69.82 -39.51 17.27
N THR A 245 -69.23 -40.27 18.19
CA THR A 245 -69.80 -41.53 18.70
C THR A 245 -69.03 -41.97 19.94
N ALA A 246 -69.26 -41.30 21.07
CA ALA A 246 -69.05 -41.88 22.41
C ALA A 246 -69.67 -40.99 23.51
N VAL A 247 -71.01 -40.95 23.53
CA VAL A 247 -71.83 -40.68 24.71
C VAL A 247 -72.81 -41.85 24.73
N GLY A 248 -72.98 -42.69 25.73
CA GLY A 248 -72.43 -42.87 27.08
C GLY A 248 -73.16 -44.07 27.67
N ALA A 249 -72.66 -44.67 28.75
CA ALA A 249 -73.48 -45.47 29.67
C ALA A 249 -72.80 -45.52 31.04
N ALA A 250 -73.62 -45.33 32.06
CA ALA A 250 -73.31 -44.97 33.43
C ALA A 250 -72.76 -46.13 34.29
N GLY A 251 -72.21 -45.78 35.47
CA GLY A 251 -71.65 -46.66 36.51
C GLY A 251 -72.67 -47.54 37.27
N PRO A 252 -72.42 -48.00 38.52
CA PRO A 252 -71.83 -47.23 39.62
C PRO A 252 -70.90 -48.00 40.62
N ALA A 253 -70.34 -47.22 41.56
CA ALA A 253 -70.07 -47.49 43.00
C ALA A 253 -69.37 -48.76 43.50
N GLY A 254 -68.37 -48.58 44.38
CA GLY A 254 -67.90 -49.59 45.34
C GLY A 254 -66.58 -49.20 46.01
N ARG A 255 -66.57 -49.09 47.33
CA ARG A 255 -65.44 -48.73 48.21
C ARG A 255 -64.61 -49.97 48.62
N ASP A 256 -63.49 -49.67 49.29
CA ASP A 256 -62.87 -50.41 50.41
C ASP A 256 -61.55 -51.17 50.14
N VAL A 257 -60.48 -50.63 50.76
CA VAL A 257 -59.42 -51.24 51.59
C VAL A 257 -59.23 -52.76 51.51
N GLU A 258 -57.98 -53.24 51.29
CA GLU A 258 -57.16 -53.96 52.29
C GLU A 258 -55.83 -54.50 51.69
N ARG A 259 -54.91 -54.82 52.60
CA ARG A 259 -53.46 -55.06 52.55
C ARG A 259 -53.16 -56.58 52.61
N GLY A 260 -52.03 -57.00 52.04
CA GLY A 260 -51.32 -58.28 52.34
C GLY A 260 -50.41 -58.67 51.16
N ASP A 261 -49.08 -58.54 51.25
CA ASP A 261 -48.09 -59.57 51.67
C ASP A 261 -48.24 -60.88 50.85
N GLU A 262 -47.22 -61.45 50.18
CA GLU A 262 -45.90 -61.81 50.70
C GLU A 262 -44.92 -62.30 49.59
N LYS A 263 -43.62 -61.99 49.77
CA LYS A 263 -42.32 -62.64 49.39
C LYS A 263 -42.26 -63.64 48.20
N LYS A 264 -41.20 -63.65 47.35
CA LYS A 264 -39.80 -63.99 47.68
C LYS A 264 -38.86 -63.73 46.47
N GLY A 265 -37.72 -63.06 46.66
CA GLY A 265 -36.62 -62.92 45.67
C GLY A 265 -35.67 -64.14 45.68
N PRO A 266 -34.36 -64.02 45.33
CA PRO A 266 -33.64 -62.91 44.68
C PRO A 266 -32.62 -63.37 43.59
N SER A 267 -32.03 -62.42 42.84
CA SER A 267 -30.56 -62.35 42.64
C SER A 267 -30.14 -61.03 41.97
N ALA A 268 -29.07 -60.46 42.52
CA ALA A 268 -28.34 -59.25 42.13
C ALA A 268 -27.78 -59.34 40.69
N VAL A 269 -27.35 -58.29 39.98
CA VAL A 269 -26.32 -57.30 40.32
C VAL A 269 -26.49 -56.07 39.38
N SER A 270 -26.21 -54.89 39.93
CA SER A 270 -26.14 -53.58 39.30
C SER A 270 -25.11 -53.50 38.15
N ASN A 271 -25.38 -52.71 37.11
CA ASN A 271 -24.45 -51.68 36.64
C ASN A 271 -25.10 -50.72 35.64
N SER A 272 -24.82 -49.44 35.89
CA SER A 272 -25.29 -48.25 35.19
C SER A 272 -24.43 -47.86 33.98
N SER A 273 -25.11 -47.27 33.00
CA SER A 273 -24.72 -46.37 31.90
C SER A 273 -23.25 -45.99 31.66
N PRO A 274 -22.82 -45.89 30.39
CA PRO A 274 -21.71 -45.04 29.97
C PRO A 274 -22.21 -43.74 29.31
N SER A 275 -21.56 -42.62 29.63
CA SER A 275 -21.65 -41.35 28.90
C SER A 275 -20.24 -40.93 28.50
N SER A 276 -20.07 -40.58 27.23
CA SER A 276 -18.82 -40.39 26.53
C SER A 276 -18.38 -38.93 26.47
N GLN A 277 -17.07 -38.77 26.63
CA GLN A 277 -16.20 -37.59 26.58
C GLN A 277 -15.85 -37.17 25.13
N PRO A 278 -15.32 -35.95 24.92
CA PRO A 278 -14.30 -35.71 23.89
C PRO A 278 -13.00 -35.08 24.43
N PRO A 279 -11.86 -35.19 23.70
CA PRO A 279 -10.52 -35.07 24.29
C PRO A 279 -9.79 -33.72 24.05
N SER A 280 -8.73 -33.52 24.84
CA SER A 280 -7.66 -32.51 24.71
C SER A 280 -6.33 -33.19 24.31
N PRO A 281 -5.30 -32.47 23.81
CA PRO A 281 -4.08 -33.04 23.22
C PRO A 281 -2.96 -33.30 24.25
N PRO A 282 -1.89 -34.05 23.92
CA PRO A 282 -0.83 -34.37 24.87
C PRO A 282 0.35 -33.38 24.83
N ALA A 283 1.01 -33.29 25.98
CA ALA A 283 2.35 -32.76 26.19
C ALA A 283 3.27 -33.91 26.64
N ASP A 284 4.55 -33.85 26.28
CA ASP A 284 5.62 -34.62 26.92
C ASP A 284 6.57 -33.67 27.66
N THR A 285 7.10 -34.19 28.77
CA THR A 285 7.76 -33.51 29.91
C THR A 285 9.23 -33.98 29.99
N GLU A 286 10.22 -33.14 30.35
CA GLU A 286 10.95 -33.08 31.66
C GLU A 286 12.40 -32.63 31.35
N ALA A 287 13.23 -31.97 32.16
CA ALA A 287 13.18 -31.49 33.54
C ALA A 287 14.30 -30.44 33.82
N ALA A 288 14.03 -29.53 34.76
CA ALA A 288 14.86 -28.97 35.86
C ALA A 288 16.27 -28.35 35.57
N VAL A 289 16.80 -27.29 36.20
CA VAL A 289 16.74 -26.76 37.59
C VAL A 289 17.18 -25.28 37.58
N SER A 290 16.65 -24.48 38.51
CA SER A 290 17.32 -23.40 39.28
C SER A 290 16.70 -22.00 39.17
N ALA A 291 15.92 -21.67 40.20
CA ALA A 291 15.41 -20.34 40.50
C ALA A 291 16.40 -19.58 41.41
N ILE A 292 16.74 -18.35 41.05
CA ILE A 292 17.44 -17.37 41.90
C ILE A 292 16.49 -16.17 42.07
N PRO A 293 16.19 -15.70 43.29
CA PRO A 293 15.35 -14.52 43.49
C PRO A 293 16.22 -13.26 43.43
N ARG A 294 15.92 -12.33 42.50
CA ARG A 294 16.49 -10.97 42.56
C ARG A 294 15.39 -9.92 42.61
N LYS A 295 15.41 -9.27 43.78
CA LYS A 295 14.69 -8.09 44.26
C LYS A 295 14.71 -6.93 43.24
N PRO A 296 13.65 -6.12 43.14
CA PRO A 296 13.68 -4.90 42.33
C PRO A 296 14.41 -3.79 43.11
N LEU A 297 15.43 -3.17 42.49
CA LEU A 297 16.01 -1.92 42.98
C LEU A 297 15.77 -0.83 41.93
N SER A 298 14.84 0.05 42.26
CA SER A 298 14.73 1.40 41.72
C SER A 298 15.98 2.23 42.08
N PRO A 299 16.41 3.18 41.25
CA PRO A 299 17.08 4.38 41.72
C PRO A 299 16.10 5.56 41.76
N ALA A 300 16.06 6.22 42.91
CA ALA A 300 15.40 7.51 43.11
C ALA A 300 16.29 8.67 42.60
N PRO A 301 15.75 9.88 42.42
CA PRO A 301 16.34 10.96 41.62
C PRO A 301 17.44 11.72 42.35
N GLN A 302 18.42 12.22 41.60
CA GLN A 302 19.44 13.12 42.14
C GLN A 302 18.87 14.52 42.32
N THR A 303 18.98 15.00 43.56
CA THR A 303 18.76 16.37 44.01
C THR A 303 19.93 17.27 43.65
N VAL A 304 19.66 18.44 43.06
CA VAL A 304 20.57 19.61 43.09
C VAL A 304 19.74 20.88 43.40
N PRO A 305 20.30 21.87 44.13
CA PRO A 305 19.52 22.81 44.92
C PRO A 305 19.02 24.04 44.14
N THR A 306 17.86 24.52 44.58
CA THR A 306 17.24 25.81 44.25
C THR A 306 17.99 26.99 44.90
N ALA A 307 18.61 27.83 44.06
CA ALA A 307 18.89 29.24 44.28
C ALA A 307 19.13 29.79 42.85
N LEU A 308 18.36 30.71 42.25
CA LEU A 308 17.77 31.94 42.71
C LEU A 308 16.57 32.28 41.80
N LEU A 309 15.50 32.81 42.40
CA LEU A 309 14.39 33.47 41.70
C LEU A 309 14.78 34.91 41.26
N PRO A 310 13.95 35.55 40.41
CA PRO A 310 14.33 36.52 39.37
C PRO A 310 14.41 37.98 39.85
N GLY A 311 15.15 38.80 39.09
CA GLY A 311 15.33 40.22 39.35
C GLY A 311 15.37 41.07 38.08
N ASP A 312 14.35 41.90 37.95
CA ASP A 312 14.22 43.09 37.11
C ASP A 312 15.41 44.06 37.24
N ARG A 313 15.89 44.64 36.12
CA ARG A 313 15.95 46.10 35.89
C ARG A 313 16.80 46.49 34.68
N SER A 314 16.15 47.30 33.85
CA SER A 314 16.70 48.41 33.06
C SER A 314 18.13 48.84 33.39
N SER A 315 18.96 48.92 32.34
CA SER A 315 20.09 49.84 32.30
C SER A 315 20.12 50.58 30.96
N ARG A 316 19.78 51.86 31.05
CA ARG A 316 19.98 52.91 30.04
C ARG A 316 21.47 52.96 29.71
N ILE A 317 21.80 52.94 28.42
CA ILE A 317 23.16 53.23 27.96
C ILE A 317 23.34 54.75 27.93
N LEU A 318 24.31 55.19 28.73
CA LEU A 318 24.87 56.53 28.77
C LEU A 318 25.76 56.71 27.53
N SER A 319 25.49 57.77 26.79
CA SER A 319 26.25 58.31 25.67
C SER A 319 27.67 58.71 26.09
N ASN A 320 28.69 58.24 25.36
CA ASN A 320 30.00 58.89 25.28
C ASN A 320 30.30 59.17 23.79
N PRO A 321 30.55 60.42 23.37
CA PRO A 321 30.94 60.75 22.01
C PRO A 321 32.46 60.79 21.94
N ASP A 322 33.06 59.90 21.14
CA ASP A 322 34.37 60.04 20.48
C ASP A 322 34.94 58.63 20.23
N ASP A 323 34.46 57.97 19.18
CA ASP A 323 35.25 56.91 18.51
C ASP A 323 34.85 56.80 17.02
N PRO A 324 35.76 57.07 16.07
CA PRO A 324 35.47 57.08 14.65
C PRO A 324 35.84 55.74 14.01
N SER A 325 34.97 54.74 14.13
CA SER A 325 35.02 53.59 13.21
C SER A 325 33.77 52.72 13.34
N LEU A 326 32.91 52.76 12.32
CA LEU A 326 32.37 51.60 11.60
C LEU A 326 31.28 52.08 10.64
N PHE A 327 31.61 51.96 9.36
CA PHE A 327 30.74 52.23 8.24
C PHE A 327 29.60 51.19 8.16
N LEU A 328 28.43 51.70 7.76
CA LEU A 328 27.23 51.03 7.24
C LEU A 328 26.16 50.56 8.24
N ARG A 329 25.28 51.53 8.51
CA ARG A 329 23.93 51.42 9.08
C ARG A 329 23.05 50.43 8.31
N ALA A 330 22.16 49.76 9.03
CA ALA A 330 21.04 49.01 8.47
C ALA A 330 20.14 49.93 7.62
N MET A 331 19.98 49.58 6.34
CA MET A 331 19.06 50.25 5.40
C MET A 331 17.60 49.90 5.75
N PRO A 332 16.68 50.86 5.87
CA PRO A 332 15.25 50.58 5.88
C PRO A 332 14.80 50.15 4.47
N ARG A 333 14.24 48.95 4.33
CA ARG A 333 13.58 48.51 3.09
C ARG A 333 12.40 49.44 2.79
N ARG A 334 12.53 50.27 1.73
CA ARG A 334 11.40 50.90 1.05
C ARG A 334 10.56 49.81 0.39
N ARG A 335 9.23 49.86 0.56
CA ARG A 335 8.29 49.13 -0.29
C ARG A 335 8.38 49.72 -1.71
N PRO A 336 8.53 48.93 -2.78
CA PRO A 336 8.43 49.47 -4.12
C PRO A 336 6.99 49.91 -4.39
N SER A 337 6.85 51.08 -4.99
CA SER A 337 5.61 51.60 -5.55
C SER A 337 5.27 50.83 -6.83
N GLU A 338 4.01 50.40 -6.94
CA GLU A 338 3.41 49.94 -8.19
C GLU A 338 3.33 51.11 -9.17
N SER A 339 4.33 51.27 -10.03
CA SER A 339 4.23 52.17 -11.19
C SER A 339 5.34 51.89 -12.20
N GLU A 340 5.48 50.65 -12.65
CA GLU A 340 6.28 50.35 -13.84
C GLU A 340 5.82 49.02 -14.45
N VAL A 341 4.57 48.99 -14.89
CA VAL A 341 4.08 47.97 -15.81
C VAL A 341 4.18 48.57 -17.21
N PRO A 342 4.98 48.02 -18.13
CA PRO A 342 4.96 48.45 -19.52
C PRO A 342 3.56 48.19 -20.07
N MET A 343 2.89 49.25 -20.54
CA MET A 343 1.68 49.06 -21.35
C MET A 343 2.08 48.29 -22.60
N LEU A 344 1.54 47.08 -22.75
CA LEU A 344 1.61 46.36 -24.02
C LEU A 344 0.68 47.10 -24.99
N ASP A 345 1.26 47.73 -26.00
CA ASP A 345 0.54 48.28 -27.14
C ASP A 345 -0.22 47.15 -27.85
N SER A 346 -1.54 47.27 -27.95
CA SER A 346 -2.47 46.29 -28.53
C SER A 346 -2.41 46.19 -30.06
N GLU A 347 -1.27 46.48 -30.67
CA GLU A 347 -1.11 46.44 -32.12
C GLU A 347 -0.54 45.07 -32.50
N ASN A 348 -1.43 44.18 -32.97
CA ASN A 348 -1.25 42.76 -33.37
C ASN A 348 -1.59 41.68 -32.32
N VAL A 349 -2.88 41.59 -31.98
CA VAL A 349 -3.49 40.30 -31.61
C VAL A 349 -4.15 39.73 -32.87
N HIS A 350 -3.54 38.71 -33.48
CA HIS A 350 -4.25 37.84 -34.41
C HIS A 350 -5.15 36.92 -33.61
N GLU A 351 -6.44 37.21 -33.62
CA GLU A 351 -7.47 36.33 -33.05
C GLU A 351 -7.53 35.05 -33.89
N ALA A 352 -7.17 33.91 -33.28
CA ALA A 352 -7.28 32.62 -33.94
C ALA A 352 -8.78 32.29 -34.11
N PRO A 353 -9.23 31.90 -35.32
CA PRO A 353 -10.64 31.59 -35.53
C PRO A 353 -11.04 30.37 -34.68
N PRO A 354 -12.26 30.37 -34.10
CA PRO A 354 -12.76 29.24 -33.35
C PRO A 354 -12.87 28.01 -34.26
N ALA A 355 -12.50 26.85 -33.74
CA ALA A 355 -12.69 25.57 -34.43
C ALA A 355 -14.18 25.39 -34.78
N GLU A 356 -14.49 25.35 -36.07
CA GLU A 356 -15.82 24.98 -36.55
C GLU A 356 -16.17 23.56 -36.08
N VAL A 357 -17.09 23.49 -35.12
CA VAL A 357 -17.84 22.26 -34.85
C VAL A 357 -18.90 22.13 -35.93
N GLY A 358 -18.62 21.33 -36.96
CA GLY A 358 -19.59 21.09 -38.02
C GLY A 358 -19.16 20.09 -39.09
N ARG A 359 -19.30 18.79 -38.81
CA ARG A 359 -20.14 17.84 -39.56
C ARG A 359 -19.67 16.40 -39.37
N ARG A 360 -20.61 15.60 -38.85
CA ARG A 360 -20.68 14.15 -38.97
C ARG A 360 -20.56 13.75 -40.44
N GLN A 361 -19.44 13.12 -40.82
CA GLN A 361 -19.31 12.39 -42.08
C GLN A 361 -18.93 10.95 -41.74
N GLU A 362 -19.89 10.06 -41.98
CA GLU A 362 -19.66 8.62 -42.10
C GLU A 362 -18.71 8.40 -43.27
N GLY A 363 -17.43 8.20 -42.96
CA GLY A 363 -16.40 7.77 -43.91
C GLY A 363 -16.19 6.28 -43.78
N LEU A 364 -16.73 5.53 -44.72
CA LEU A 364 -16.48 4.12 -44.95
C LEU A 364 -14.98 3.95 -45.30
N PHE A 365 -14.19 3.34 -44.41
CA PHE A 365 -12.80 2.99 -44.72
C PHE A 365 -12.78 1.64 -45.43
N GLU A 366 -12.67 1.67 -46.76
CA GLU A 366 -12.40 0.50 -47.58
C GLU A 366 -10.89 0.21 -47.53
N LEU A 367 -10.53 -0.90 -46.87
CA LEU A 367 -9.16 -1.41 -46.83
C LEU A 367 -8.87 -2.10 -48.17
N ASP A 368 -8.17 -1.40 -49.06
CA ASP A 368 -7.64 -1.96 -50.30
C ASP A 368 -6.51 -2.95 -49.97
N ALA A 369 -6.83 -4.24 -49.91
CA ALA A 369 -5.87 -5.33 -49.85
C ALA A 369 -5.60 -5.81 -51.28
N GLY A 370 -4.55 -5.26 -51.90
CA GLY A 370 -4.07 -5.72 -53.20
C GLY A 370 -3.72 -7.22 -53.22
N PRO A 371 -3.81 -7.89 -54.38
CA PRO A 371 -3.66 -9.33 -54.48
C PRO A 371 -2.21 -9.78 -54.26
N VAL A 372 -1.97 -10.51 -53.17
CA VAL A 372 -0.68 -11.17 -52.90
C VAL A 372 -0.68 -12.53 -53.63
N SER A 373 0.15 -12.65 -54.67
CA SER A 373 0.33 -13.88 -55.44
C SER A 373 1.04 -14.94 -54.59
N GLY A 374 0.29 -15.92 -54.10
CA GLY A 374 0.81 -17.06 -53.36
C GLY A 374 1.47 -18.08 -54.30
N LYS A 375 2.79 -18.16 -54.25
CA LYS A 375 3.53 -19.37 -54.61
C LYS A 375 4.55 -19.62 -53.51
N HIS A 376 4.34 -20.70 -52.75
CA HIS A 376 5.36 -21.60 -52.19
C HIS A 376 4.67 -22.50 -51.15
N GLN A 377 4.09 -23.60 -51.61
CA GLN A 377 3.95 -24.81 -50.80
C GLN A 377 4.60 -25.94 -51.58
N GLN A 378 5.77 -26.38 -51.12
CA GLN A 378 6.31 -27.68 -51.47
C GLN A 378 5.97 -28.64 -50.34
N ALA A 379 5.34 -29.76 -50.70
CA ALA A 379 5.05 -30.85 -49.79
C ALA A 379 6.35 -31.62 -49.49
N MET A 380 6.68 -31.79 -48.21
CA MET A 380 7.65 -32.80 -47.79
C MET A 380 6.93 -34.15 -47.72
N HIS A 381 7.33 -35.08 -48.57
CA HIS A 381 6.98 -36.50 -48.45
C HIS A 381 7.87 -37.14 -47.38
N HIS A 382 7.25 -37.72 -46.35
CA HIS A 382 7.89 -38.73 -45.51
C HIS A 382 7.82 -40.08 -46.23
N GLY A 383 8.97 -40.72 -46.40
CA GLY A 383 9.16 -42.10 -46.83
C GLY A 383 10.35 -42.68 -46.09
#